data_AF-A0A7H4MYA1-F1
#
_entry.id   AF-A0A7H4MYA1-F1
#
_cell.length_a   1.000
_cell.length_b   1.000
_cell.length_c   1.000
_cell.angle_alpha   90.00
_cell.angle_beta   90.00
_cell.angle_gamma   90.00
#
_symmetry.space_group_name_H-M   'P 1'
#
loop_
_entity.id
_entity.type
_entity.pdbx_description
1 polymer ?
#
loop_
_entity_poly.entity_id
_entity_poly.type
_entity_poly.pdbx_seq_one_letter_code
_entity_poly.pdbx_strand_id
1 'polypeptide(L)'
;MTPQCSRPAGEGACTQERDISLSSIKKHLRRRYNLFWRSQVRLLLVCGEPEHIAAIAPGLAEKQWFEGHRTVLIYGGSLSSAPDTGRLAALRKLRRSRPLDGIVLALDERQTTAGTLDNHLRTLEQVGEALRWQPPVYLWQVTDSDWSQDARVTQTVGALFPARATPTGVERQLRAILPSLRERGMQQLCAGPSHDFLLRFGRQLEKQGISHWKTLLTPWLTEHLKRVPLRGLMFGRRWPLRIVPRAMNTAGPLRRSGRA
;
A
#
# COMPACT_ATOMS: atom_id res chain seq x y z
N MET A 1 2.27 49.29 -37.51
CA MET A 1 1.12 48.45 -37.11
C MET A 1 1.65 47.09 -36.65
N THR A 2 1.78 46.92 -35.36
CA THR A 2 1.75 45.64 -34.62
C THR A 2 0.91 45.92 -33.37
N PRO A 3 0.44 44.94 -32.58
CA PRO A 3 0.60 43.48 -32.67
C PRO A 3 -0.74 42.71 -32.50
N GLN A 4 -0.72 41.38 -32.58
CA GLN A 4 -1.20 40.51 -31.51
C GLN A 4 -0.95 39.03 -31.86
N CYS A 5 -0.03 38.41 -31.10
CA CYS A 5 0.15 36.97 -31.06
C CYS A 5 -0.53 36.49 -29.77
N SER A 6 -1.61 35.74 -29.92
CA SER A 6 -2.42 35.16 -28.85
C SER A 6 -1.65 34.01 -28.20
N ARG A 7 -1.38 34.11 -26.89
CA ARG A 7 -0.86 33.00 -26.07
C ARG A 7 -2.00 32.03 -25.73
N PRO A 8 -1.83 30.70 -25.83
CA PRO A 8 -2.80 29.79 -25.24
C PRO A 8 -2.57 29.69 -23.73
N ALA A 9 -3.64 29.94 -22.98
CA ALA A 9 -3.76 29.68 -21.56
C ALA A 9 -4.29 28.25 -21.36
N GLY A 10 -3.64 27.44 -20.51
CA GLY A 10 -4.21 26.14 -20.15
C GLY A 10 -3.27 25.10 -19.55
N GLU A 11 -2.43 25.44 -18.58
CA GLU A 11 -1.57 24.42 -17.91
C GLU A 11 -1.37 24.66 -16.39
N GLY A 12 -2.14 25.57 -15.78
CA GLY A 12 -1.91 26.03 -14.40
C GLY A 12 -2.69 25.31 -13.29
N ALA A 13 -3.86 24.73 -13.59
CA ALA A 13 -4.78 24.27 -12.54
C ALA A 13 -4.37 22.92 -11.90
N CYS A 14 -3.90 21.96 -12.71
CA CYS A 14 -3.55 20.62 -12.22
C CYS A 14 -2.34 20.61 -11.27
N THR A 15 -1.40 21.56 -11.41
CA THR A 15 -0.20 21.62 -10.58
C THR A 15 -0.48 22.22 -9.20
N GLN A 16 -1.39 23.19 -9.13
CA GLN A 16 -1.70 23.89 -7.87
C GLN A 16 -2.39 22.98 -6.85
N GLU A 17 -3.40 22.21 -7.26
CA GLU A 17 -4.14 21.31 -6.37
C GLU A 17 -3.24 20.20 -5.78
N ARG A 18 -2.28 19.72 -6.59
CA ARG A 18 -1.29 18.70 -6.20
C ARG A 18 -0.27 19.23 -5.19
N ASP A 19 0.24 20.45 -5.38
CA ASP A 19 1.16 21.11 -4.43
C ASP A 19 0.47 21.51 -3.12
N ILE A 20 -0.83 21.84 -3.16
CA ILE A 20 -1.64 22.14 -1.98
C ILE A 20 -1.77 20.89 -1.09
N SER A 21 -2.01 19.71 -1.68
CA SER A 21 -2.11 18.46 -0.92
C SER A 21 -0.80 18.11 -0.19
N LEU A 22 0.35 18.17 -0.86
CA LEU A 22 1.63 17.79 -0.23
C LEU A 22 2.17 18.83 0.76
N SER A 23 1.90 20.11 0.53
CA SER A 23 2.20 21.15 1.52
C SER A 23 1.32 21.02 2.77
N SER A 24 0.09 20.53 2.63
CA SER A 24 -0.79 20.21 3.76
C SER A 24 -0.19 19.08 4.63
N ILE A 25 0.33 18.01 4.01
CA ILE A 25 1.02 16.91 4.71
C ILE A 25 2.18 17.46 5.54
N LYS A 26 3.04 18.29 4.92
CA LYS A 26 4.19 18.89 5.61
C LYS A 26 3.80 19.73 6.82
N LYS A 27 2.73 20.52 6.70
CA LYS A 27 2.19 21.35 7.81
C LYS A 27 1.66 20.47 8.93
N HIS A 28 0.88 19.44 8.58
CA HIS A 28 0.30 18.49 9.52
C HIS A 28 1.39 17.74 10.33
N LEU A 29 2.38 17.18 9.65
CA LEU A 29 3.47 16.44 10.30
C LEU A 29 4.32 17.33 11.21
N ARG A 30 4.56 18.59 10.82
CA ARG A 30 5.26 19.56 11.67
C ARG A 30 4.47 19.93 12.92
N ARG A 31 3.14 20.05 12.84
CA ARG A 31 2.29 20.35 13.99
C ARG A 31 2.25 19.19 14.98
N ARG A 32 2.25 17.95 14.49
CA ARG A 32 2.08 16.76 15.32
C ARG A 32 3.39 16.19 15.89
N TYR A 33 4.48 16.23 15.13
CA TYR A 33 5.77 15.59 15.47
C TYR A 33 6.94 16.59 15.52
N ASN A 34 6.65 17.88 15.53
CA ASN A 34 7.63 18.97 15.56
C ASN A 34 8.60 18.93 14.36
N LEU A 35 9.72 19.64 14.46
CA LEU A 35 10.74 19.73 13.40
C LEU A 35 11.43 18.38 13.08
N PHE A 36 11.39 17.42 14.02
CA PHE A 36 12.00 16.10 13.92
C PHE A 36 11.12 15.04 13.24
N TRP A 37 9.96 15.43 12.69
CA TRP A 37 9.05 14.49 12.02
C TRP A 37 9.72 13.63 10.94
N ARG A 38 10.78 14.13 10.29
CA ARG A 38 11.47 13.43 9.18
C ARG A 38 12.21 12.15 9.57
N SER A 39 12.55 12.00 10.85
CA SER A 39 13.17 10.78 11.38
C SER A 39 12.16 9.89 12.11
N GLN A 40 11.05 10.45 12.59
CA GLN A 40 10.03 9.71 13.34
C GLN A 40 8.96 9.10 12.46
N VAL A 41 8.67 9.73 11.31
CA VAL A 41 7.56 9.37 10.43
C VAL A 41 8.08 8.65 9.20
N ARG A 42 7.44 7.53 8.86
CA ARG A 42 7.68 6.75 7.64
C ARG A 42 6.71 7.18 6.55
N LEU A 43 7.20 7.46 5.35
CA LEU A 43 6.38 7.80 4.18
C LEU A 43 6.33 6.60 3.24
N LEU A 44 5.14 6.07 3.02
CA LEU A 44 4.90 4.95 2.10
C LEU A 44 3.99 5.40 0.97
N LEU A 45 4.38 5.10 -0.27
CA LEU A 45 3.55 5.33 -1.46
C LEU A 45 2.79 4.03 -1.77
N VAL A 46 1.47 4.09 -1.88
CA VAL A 46 0.64 2.93 -2.20
C VAL A 46 0.19 3.03 -3.66
N CYS A 47 0.67 2.11 -4.50
CA CYS A 47 0.36 2.05 -5.92
C CYS A 47 -0.43 0.78 -6.25
N GLY A 48 -1.31 0.85 -7.24
CA GLY A 48 -2.17 -0.25 -7.68
C GLY A 48 -3.51 0.27 -8.19
N GLU A 49 -4.37 -0.65 -8.61
CA GLU A 49 -5.74 -0.28 -8.97
C GLU A 49 -6.50 0.23 -7.75
N PRO A 50 -7.47 1.15 -7.92
CA PRO A 50 -8.17 1.78 -6.79
C PRO A 50 -8.85 0.77 -5.88
N GLU A 51 -9.32 -0.34 -6.44
CA GLU A 51 -9.91 -1.46 -5.68
C GLU A 51 -8.90 -2.13 -4.74
N HIS A 52 -7.68 -2.39 -5.22
CA HIS A 52 -6.62 -3.02 -4.44
C HIS A 52 -6.04 -2.05 -3.41
N ILE A 53 -5.97 -0.77 -3.75
CA ILE A 53 -5.59 0.28 -2.80
C ILE A 53 -6.63 0.37 -1.67
N ALA A 54 -7.92 0.32 -2.00
CA ALA A 54 -8.99 0.36 -1.00
C ALA A 54 -8.97 -0.87 -0.08
N ALA A 55 -8.51 -2.02 -0.56
CA ALA A 55 -8.30 -3.20 0.28
C ALA A 55 -7.23 -3.00 1.36
N ILE A 56 -6.21 -2.19 1.08
CA ILE A 56 -5.15 -1.87 2.05
C ILE A 56 -5.56 -0.69 2.94
N ALA A 57 -6.10 0.37 2.34
CA ALA A 57 -6.45 1.61 3.01
C ALA A 57 -7.74 2.20 2.39
N PRO A 58 -8.93 1.90 2.94
CA PRO A 58 -10.19 2.39 2.39
C PRO A 58 -10.26 3.92 2.49
N GLY A 59 -10.68 4.57 1.41
CA GLY A 59 -10.76 6.03 1.31
C GLY A 59 -9.43 6.75 1.03
N LEU A 60 -8.33 6.02 0.74
CA LEU A 60 -7.03 6.63 0.44
C LEU A 60 -7.06 7.38 -0.90
N ALA A 61 -7.82 6.88 -1.87
CA ALA A 61 -8.02 7.55 -3.16
C ALA A 61 -8.73 8.90 -3.00
N GLU A 62 -9.70 9.02 -2.10
CA GLU A 62 -10.43 10.27 -1.86
C GLU A 62 -9.58 11.28 -1.08
N LYS A 63 -8.98 10.85 0.03
CA LYS A 63 -8.22 11.74 0.93
C LYS A 63 -6.79 12.01 0.46
N GLN A 64 -6.30 11.26 -0.53
CA GLN A 64 -4.95 11.32 -1.10
C GLN A 64 -3.80 10.93 -0.15
N TRP A 65 -3.99 11.03 1.16
CA TRP A 65 -3.05 10.57 2.18
C TRP A 65 -3.75 10.21 3.50
N PHE A 66 -3.13 9.32 4.27
CA PHE A 66 -3.51 8.96 5.63
C PHE A 66 -2.31 9.00 6.55
N GLU A 67 -2.53 9.30 7.83
CA GLU A 67 -1.52 9.19 8.88
C GLU A 67 -2.01 8.28 10.00
N GLY A 68 -1.19 7.30 10.37
CA GLY A 68 -1.44 6.39 11.49
C GLY A 68 -0.17 5.72 11.97
N HIS A 69 0.00 5.54 13.28
CA HIS A 69 1.17 4.88 13.88
C HIS A 69 2.53 5.39 13.35
N ARG A 70 2.71 6.72 13.24
CA ARG A 70 3.90 7.37 12.68
C ARG A 70 4.22 6.92 11.24
N THR A 71 3.23 6.48 10.50
CA THR A 71 3.32 6.11 9.09
C THR A 71 2.32 6.94 8.31
N VAL A 72 2.78 7.52 7.21
CA VAL A 72 1.94 8.24 6.26
C VAL A 72 1.82 7.40 5.01
N LEU A 73 0.59 7.03 4.67
CA LEU A 73 0.27 6.41 3.39
C LEU A 73 -0.09 7.52 2.41
N ILE A 74 0.52 7.49 1.23
CA ILE A 74 0.26 8.45 0.17
C ILE A 74 -0.28 7.66 -1.02
N TYR A 75 -1.38 8.14 -1.60
CA TYR A 75 -1.93 7.57 -2.81
C TYR A 75 -0.94 7.74 -3.97
N GLY A 76 -0.57 6.63 -4.63
CA GLY A 76 0.34 6.61 -5.78
C GLY A 76 -0.36 6.41 -7.12
N GLY A 77 -1.61 5.96 -7.13
CA GLY A 77 -2.36 5.66 -8.34
C GLY A 77 -2.00 4.30 -8.97
N SER A 78 -2.55 4.05 -10.15
CA SER A 78 -2.28 2.82 -10.90
C SER A 78 -0.93 2.90 -11.60
N LEU A 79 -0.20 1.78 -11.61
CA LEU A 79 1.06 1.63 -12.35
C LEU A 79 0.85 1.31 -13.84
N SER A 80 -0.41 1.08 -14.25
CA SER A 80 -0.80 0.89 -15.65
C SER A 80 -0.77 2.21 -16.42
N SER A 81 -0.91 3.35 -15.72
CA SER A 81 -0.79 4.69 -16.28
C SER A 81 0.62 5.26 -16.12
N ALA A 82 0.99 6.21 -16.99
CA ALA A 82 2.25 6.93 -16.87
C ALA A 82 2.40 7.60 -15.49
N PRO A 83 3.60 7.58 -14.89
CA PRO A 83 3.80 8.13 -13.56
C PRO A 83 3.62 9.65 -13.56
N ASP A 84 2.91 10.18 -12.56
CA ASP A 84 2.77 11.63 -12.37
C ASP A 84 4.08 12.24 -11.85
N THR A 85 4.97 12.59 -12.78
CA THR A 85 6.27 13.19 -12.51
C THR A 85 6.16 14.48 -11.68
N GLY A 86 5.08 15.26 -11.85
CA GLY A 86 4.84 16.47 -11.07
C GLY A 86 4.63 16.18 -9.59
N ARG A 87 3.77 15.19 -9.30
CA ARG A 87 3.52 14.70 -7.93
C ARG A 87 4.77 14.09 -7.31
N LEU A 88 5.53 13.29 -8.06
CA LEU A 88 6.79 12.70 -7.58
C LEU A 88 7.84 13.77 -7.29
N ALA A 89 7.95 14.80 -8.14
CA ALA A 89 8.85 15.92 -7.91
C ALA A 89 8.47 16.72 -6.65
N ALA A 90 7.18 16.87 -6.36
CA ALA A 90 6.71 17.53 -5.15
C ALA A 90 6.92 16.64 -3.90
N LEU A 91 6.75 15.31 -4.00
CA LEU A 91 7.13 14.36 -2.95
C LEU A 91 8.63 14.42 -2.65
N ARG A 92 9.46 14.57 -3.68
CA ARG A 92 10.90 14.80 -3.52
C ARG A 92 11.22 16.07 -2.73
N LYS A 93 10.40 17.12 -2.82
CA LYS A 93 10.58 18.36 -2.04
C LYS A 93 10.16 18.21 -0.57
N LEU A 94 9.45 17.15 -0.21
CA LEU A 94 8.96 16.91 1.16
C LEU A 94 10.09 16.55 2.14
N ARG A 95 11.02 15.69 1.72
CA ARG A 95 12.25 15.29 2.46
C ARG A 95 13.49 15.44 1.57
N ARG A 96 14.56 16.03 2.12
CA ARG A 96 15.81 16.29 1.38
C ARG A 96 16.68 15.06 1.12
N SER A 97 16.60 14.02 1.95
CA SER A 97 17.47 12.84 1.87
C SER A 97 16.78 11.62 1.28
N ARG A 98 15.69 11.17 1.91
CA ARG A 98 14.90 10.00 1.48
C ARG A 98 13.46 10.45 1.27
N PRO A 99 12.99 10.62 0.01
CA PRO A 99 11.65 11.13 -0.24
C PRO A 99 10.58 10.13 0.22
N LEU A 100 10.85 8.83 0.07
CA LEU A 100 9.97 7.74 0.51
C LEU A 100 10.78 6.68 1.25
N ASP A 101 10.16 6.07 2.27
CA ASP A 101 10.73 4.94 3.00
C ASP A 101 10.34 3.59 2.36
N GLY A 102 9.35 3.59 1.47
CA GLY A 102 8.98 2.43 0.65
C GLY A 102 7.81 2.68 -0.30
N ILE A 103 7.63 1.77 -1.26
CA ILE A 103 6.45 1.68 -2.13
C ILE A 103 5.73 0.37 -1.82
N VAL A 104 4.43 0.44 -1.63
CA VAL A 104 3.55 -0.73 -1.50
C VAL A 104 2.83 -0.89 -2.84
N LEU A 105 3.10 -1.99 -3.53
CA LEU A 105 2.44 -2.33 -4.80
C LEU A 105 1.31 -3.32 -4.51
N ALA A 106 0.08 -2.85 -4.58
CA ALA A 106 -1.14 -3.63 -4.41
C ALA A 106 -1.50 -4.34 -5.72
N LEU A 107 -1.60 -5.66 -5.66
CA LEU A 107 -1.86 -6.55 -6.79
C LEU A 107 -3.02 -7.49 -6.45
N ASP A 108 -3.73 -7.95 -7.46
CA ASP A 108 -4.68 -9.05 -7.35
C ASP A 108 -4.08 -10.35 -7.93
N GLU A 109 -4.66 -11.50 -7.59
CA GLU A 109 -4.35 -12.81 -8.16
C GLU A 109 -4.37 -12.79 -9.68
N ARG A 110 -5.35 -12.12 -10.30
CA ARG A 110 -5.45 -12.03 -11.77
C ARG A 110 -4.34 -11.20 -12.40
N GLN A 111 -3.82 -10.21 -11.66
CA GLN A 111 -2.75 -9.32 -12.12
C GLN A 111 -1.35 -9.87 -11.83
N THR A 112 -1.25 -11.00 -11.13
CA THR A 112 0.01 -11.63 -10.73
C THR A 112 0.59 -12.48 -11.88
N THR A 113 0.78 -11.84 -13.04
CA THR A 113 1.30 -12.43 -14.29
C THR A 113 2.62 -11.75 -14.69
N ALA A 114 3.52 -12.48 -15.35
CA ALA A 114 4.85 -11.98 -15.74
C ALA A 114 4.78 -10.65 -16.53
N GLY A 115 3.95 -10.57 -17.58
CA GLY A 115 3.83 -9.36 -18.39
C GLY A 115 3.32 -8.13 -17.62
N THR A 116 2.37 -8.31 -16.71
CA THR A 116 1.87 -7.21 -15.85
C THR A 116 2.94 -6.74 -14.88
N LEU A 117 3.68 -7.69 -14.30
CA LEU A 117 4.77 -7.37 -13.38
C LEU A 117 5.90 -6.63 -14.09
N ASP A 118 6.27 -7.06 -15.29
CA ASP A 118 7.29 -6.40 -16.11
C ASP A 118 6.89 -4.95 -16.46
N ASN A 119 5.61 -4.72 -16.77
CA ASN A 119 5.11 -3.36 -16.96
C ASN A 119 5.23 -2.53 -15.67
N HIS A 120 4.79 -3.09 -14.53
CA HIS A 120 4.93 -2.43 -13.23
C HIS A 120 6.40 -2.14 -12.88
N LEU A 121 7.34 -3.03 -13.23
CA LEU A 121 8.78 -2.81 -13.03
C LEU A 121 9.26 -1.60 -13.81
N ARG A 122 8.90 -1.48 -15.09
CA ARG A 122 9.26 -0.32 -15.91
C ARG A 122 8.71 0.98 -15.33
N THR A 123 7.45 0.98 -14.90
CA THR A 123 6.85 2.15 -14.24
C THR A 123 7.55 2.46 -12.91
N LEU A 124 7.90 1.46 -12.11
CA LEU A 124 8.63 1.65 -10.85
C LEU A 124 10.06 2.18 -11.06
N GLU A 125 10.73 1.78 -12.14
CA GLU A 125 12.02 2.37 -12.53
C GLU A 125 11.86 3.86 -12.85
N GLN A 126 10.87 4.23 -13.65
CA GLN A 126 10.56 5.64 -13.94
C GLN A 126 10.22 6.44 -12.67
N VAL A 127 9.46 5.84 -11.74
CA VAL A 127 9.16 6.45 -10.44
C VAL A 127 10.46 6.68 -9.65
N GLY A 128 11.36 5.69 -9.61
CA GLY A 128 12.65 5.81 -8.95
C GLY A 128 13.55 6.90 -9.55
N GLU A 129 13.56 7.01 -10.88
CA GLU A 129 14.29 8.06 -11.61
C GLU A 129 13.73 9.45 -11.31
N ALA A 130 12.40 9.63 -11.36
CA ALA A 130 11.74 10.90 -11.05
C ALA A 130 11.98 11.34 -9.59
N LEU A 131 12.04 10.38 -8.66
CA LEU A 131 12.36 10.62 -7.26
C LEU A 131 13.86 10.84 -7.00
N ARG A 132 14.73 10.46 -7.94
CA ARG A 132 16.19 10.35 -7.77
C ARG A 132 16.57 9.50 -6.56
N TRP A 133 15.74 8.52 -6.26
CA TRP A 133 15.86 7.62 -5.12
C TRP A 133 15.11 6.34 -5.45
N GLN A 134 15.68 5.19 -5.09
CA GLN A 134 15.07 3.88 -5.33
C GLN A 134 14.50 3.35 -4.01
N PRO A 135 13.24 3.69 -3.69
CA PRO A 135 12.61 3.21 -2.46
C PRO A 135 12.43 1.68 -2.51
N PRO A 136 12.53 1.00 -1.36
CA PRO A 136 12.22 -0.42 -1.28
C PRO A 136 10.77 -0.69 -1.63
N VAL A 137 10.53 -1.69 -2.46
CA VAL A 137 9.19 -2.10 -2.89
C VAL A 137 8.72 -3.28 -2.06
N TYR A 138 7.48 -3.21 -1.60
CA TYR A 138 6.76 -4.28 -0.92
C TYR A 138 5.58 -4.67 -1.80
N LEU A 139 5.53 -5.92 -2.21
CA LEU A 139 4.38 -6.47 -2.92
C LEU A 139 3.29 -6.78 -1.91
N TRP A 140 2.07 -6.46 -2.27
CA TRP A 140 0.89 -6.80 -1.51
C TRP A 140 -0.13 -7.46 -2.42
N GLN A 141 -0.24 -8.78 -2.32
CA GLN A 141 -1.28 -9.51 -3.00
C GLN A 141 -2.56 -9.43 -2.16
N VAL A 142 -3.61 -8.87 -2.75
CA VAL A 142 -4.97 -8.93 -2.25
C VAL A 142 -5.54 -10.28 -2.68
N THR A 143 -5.88 -11.11 -1.71
CA THR A 143 -6.56 -12.38 -1.93
C THR A 143 -8.03 -12.20 -1.65
N ASP A 144 -8.86 -12.52 -2.64
CA ASP A 144 -10.30 -12.65 -2.46
C ASP A 144 -10.59 -13.94 -1.68
N SER A 145 -11.55 -13.85 -0.76
CA SER A 145 -12.08 -15.04 -0.09
C SER A 145 -13.59 -14.94 -0.16
N ASP A 146 -14.24 -15.95 -0.71
CA ASP A 146 -15.70 -16.00 -0.91
C ASP A 146 -16.51 -16.01 0.41
N TRP A 147 -15.87 -15.93 1.57
CA TRP A 147 -16.48 -16.13 2.87
C TRP A 147 -16.23 -14.94 3.82
N SER A 148 -17.32 -14.36 4.32
CA SER A 148 -17.30 -13.30 5.33
C SER A 148 -16.65 -13.81 6.62
N GLN A 149 -15.65 -13.06 7.10
CA GLN A 149 -15.03 -13.27 8.42
C GLN A 149 -14.93 -11.90 9.11
N ASP A 150 -16.07 -11.21 9.20
CA ASP A 150 -16.20 -9.80 9.60
C ASP A 150 -15.71 -9.48 11.04
N ALA A 151 -15.41 -10.50 11.86
CA ALA A 151 -15.06 -10.34 13.28
C ALA A 151 -13.57 -10.55 13.62
N ARG A 152 -12.69 -10.79 12.64
CA ARG A 152 -11.29 -11.14 12.91
C ARG A 152 -10.35 -9.92 12.93
N VAL A 153 -9.35 -9.94 13.83
CA VAL A 153 -8.18 -9.05 13.77
C VAL A 153 -7.42 -9.32 12.47
N THR A 154 -7.41 -8.36 11.55
CA THR A 154 -6.68 -8.41 10.27
C THR A 154 -5.18 -8.55 10.54
N GLN A 155 -4.67 -9.77 10.44
CA GLN A 155 -3.25 -10.04 10.49
C GLN A 155 -2.74 -10.21 9.07
N THR A 156 -1.91 -9.28 8.63
CA THR A 156 -1.14 -9.47 7.42
C THR A 156 -0.12 -10.58 7.60
N VAL A 157 0.00 -11.41 6.57
CA VAL A 157 0.97 -12.49 6.52
C VAL A 157 1.86 -12.22 5.33
N GLY A 158 3.16 -12.37 5.49
CA GLY A 158 4.07 -12.23 4.38
C GLY A 158 5.51 -12.57 4.75
N ALA A 159 6.36 -12.57 3.73
CA ALA A 159 7.79 -12.76 3.87
C ALA A 159 8.52 -11.43 3.62
N LEU A 160 9.54 -11.16 4.43
CA LEU A 160 10.43 -10.01 4.26
C LEU A 160 11.77 -10.47 3.71
N PHE A 161 12.12 -9.94 2.54
CA PHE A 161 13.31 -10.32 1.81
C PHE A 161 14.54 -9.50 2.24
N PRO A 162 15.73 -10.13 2.29
CA PRO A 162 16.98 -9.40 2.54
C PRO A 162 17.28 -8.47 1.35
N ALA A 163 18.21 -7.53 1.54
CA ALA A 163 18.59 -6.57 0.50
C ALA A 163 19.09 -7.22 -0.80
N ARG A 164 19.68 -8.43 -0.69
CA ARG A 164 20.18 -9.24 -1.81
C ARG A 164 19.41 -10.55 -1.85
N ALA A 165 18.12 -10.46 -2.13
CA ALA A 165 17.26 -11.62 -2.20
C ALA A 165 17.56 -12.44 -3.46
N THR A 166 17.65 -13.76 -3.30
CA THR A 166 17.76 -14.71 -4.42
C THR A 166 16.44 -15.46 -4.58
N PRO A 167 16.11 -15.99 -5.78
CA PRO A 167 14.89 -16.77 -5.98
C PRO A 167 14.76 -17.95 -4.98
N THR A 168 15.86 -18.63 -4.69
CA THR A 168 15.92 -19.70 -3.68
C THR A 168 15.74 -19.17 -2.24
N GLY A 169 16.22 -17.96 -1.96
CA GLY A 169 15.99 -17.27 -0.69
C GLY A 169 14.53 -16.89 -0.49
N VAL A 170 13.87 -16.40 -1.54
CA VAL A 170 12.43 -16.08 -1.52
C VAL A 170 11.60 -17.33 -1.25
N GLU A 171 11.86 -18.43 -1.96
CA GLU A 171 11.19 -19.70 -1.71
C GLU A 171 11.34 -20.14 -0.25
N ARG A 172 12.57 -20.09 0.29
CA ARG A 172 12.85 -20.48 1.68
C ARG A 172 12.08 -19.64 2.67
N GLN A 173 12.01 -18.32 2.46
CA GLN A 173 11.29 -17.42 3.36
C GLN A 173 9.78 -17.62 3.28
N LEU A 174 9.23 -17.87 2.09
CA LEU A 174 7.80 -18.20 1.94
C LEU A 174 7.47 -19.57 2.56
N ARG A 175 8.39 -20.54 2.52
CA ARG A 175 8.22 -21.79 3.27
C ARG A 175 8.29 -21.58 4.79
N ALA A 176 9.16 -20.68 5.25
CA ALA A 176 9.33 -20.39 6.67
C ALA A 176 8.10 -19.75 7.34
N ILE A 177 7.21 -19.10 6.58
CA ILE A 177 5.96 -18.56 7.13
C ILE A 177 4.87 -19.62 7.31
N LEU A 178 4.95 -20.77 6.61
CA LEU A 178 3.92 -21.81 6.64
C LEU A 178 3.63 -22.37 8.05
N PRO A 179 4.61 -22.65 8.91
CA PRO A 179 4.34 -23.13 10.28
C PRO A 179 3.56 -22.10 11.10
N SER A 180 3.98 -20.84 11.05
CA SER A 180 3.30 -19.75 11.77
C SER A 180 1.87 -19.51 11.26
N LEU A 181 1.66 -19.71 9.96
CA LEU A 181 0.33 -19.66 9.34
C LEU A 181 -0.59 -20.76 9.85
N ARG A 182 -0.05 -21.99 9.97
CA ARG A 182 -0.79 -23.14 10.49
C ARG A 182 -1.14 -22.98 11.96
N GLU A 183 -0.18 -22.54 12.78
CA GLU A 183 -0.41 -22.31 14.20
C GLU A 183 -1.49 -21.24 14.44
N ARG A 184 -1.34 -20.06 13.82
CA ARG A 184 -2.32 -18.97 13.92
C ARG A 184 -3.68 -19.35 13.35
N GLY A 185 -3.68 -20.10 12.25
CA GLY A 185 -4.91 -20.61 11.63
C GLY A 185 -5.63 -21.62 12.54
N MET A 186 -4.90 -22.49 13.22
CA MET A 186 -5.46 -23.44 14.19
C MET A 186 -6.06 -22.71 15.40
N GLN A 187 -5.35 -21.72 15.95
CA GLN A 187 -5.85 -20.89 17.04
C GLN A 187 -7.16 -20.18 16.68
N GLN A 188 -7.30 -19.74 15.43
CA GLN A 188 -8.50 -19.08 14.94
C GLN A 188 -9.67 -20.04 14.74
N LEU A 189 -9.41 -21.26 14.26
CA LEU A 189 -10.42 -22.31 14.19
C LEU A 189 -10.98 -22.64 15.58
N CYS A 190 -10.11 -22.71 16.59
CA CYS A 190 -10.54 -22.90 17.97
C CYS A 190 -11.41 -21.75 18.48
N ALA A 191 -11.15 -20.52 18.05
CA ALA A 191 -11.96 -19.34 18.40
C ALA A 191 -13.28 -19.24 17.61
N GLY A 192 -13.36 -19.85 16.43
CA GLY A 192 -14.55 -19.88 15.60
C GLY A 192 -14.37 -20.80 14.39
N PRO A 193 -15.28 -21.77 14.16
CA PRO A 193 -15.13 -22.77 13.09
C PRO A 193 -15.15 -22.18 11.67
N SER A 194 -15.58 -20.92 11.50
CA SER A 194 -15.58 -20.19 10.24
C SER A 194 -14.24 -19.52 9.88
N HIS A 195 -13.23 -19.57 10.76
CA HIS A 195 -11.95 -18.88 10.56
C HIS A 195 -10.83 -19.79 10.00
N ASP A 196 -11.11 -20.52 8.92
CA ASP A 196 -10.17 -21.49 8.32
C ASP A 196 -9.23 -20.90 7.25
N PHE A 197 -9.36 -19.60 6.95
CA PHE A 197 -8.67 -18.92 5.85
C PHE A 197 -7.15 -19.13 5.86
N LEU A 198 -6.48 -18.93 7.00
CA LEU A 198 -5.02 -19.06 7.07
C LEU A 198 -4.54 -20.47 6.75
N LEU A 199 -5.33 -21.48 7.09
CA LEU A 199 -5.00 -22.89 6.83
C LEU A 199 -5.17 -23.22 5.36
N ARG A 200 -6.26 -22.75 4.73
CA ARG A 200 -6.48 -22.90 3.29
C ARG A 200 -5.42 -22.15 2.48
N PHE A 201 -5.17 -20.90 2.84
CA PHE A 201 -4.14 -20.06 2.24
C PHE A 201 -2.76 -20.71 2.37
N GLY A 202 -2.38 -21.18 3.57
CA GLY A 202 -1.12 -21.89 3.78
C GLY A 202 -0.99 -23.13 2.90
N ARG A 203 -2.07 -23.92 2.74
CA ARG A 203 -2.10 -25.10 1.87
C ARG A 203 -1.98 -24.72 0.39
N GLN A 204 -2.67 -23.69 -0.09
CA GLN A 204 -2.58 -23.21 -1.47
C GLN A 204 -1.19 -22.65 -1.78
N LEU A 205 -0.64 -21.87 -0.85
CA LEU A 205 0.71 -21.32 -0.93
C LEU A 205 1.74 -22.44 -1.03
N GLU A 206 1.64 -23.47 -0.17
CA GLU A 206 2.55 -24.63 -0.19
C GLU A 206 2.45 -25.45 -1.48
N LYS A 207 1.23 -25.70 -1.98
CA LYS A 207 1.02 -26.54 -3.18
C LYS A 207 1.55 -25.90 -4.45
N GLN A 208 1.23 -24.62 -4.70
CA GLN A 208 1.52 -23.97 -5.99
C GLN A 208 2.00 -22.53 -5.82
N GLY A 209 1.54 -21.80 -4.80
CA GLY A 209 1.85 -20.38 -4.66
C GLY A 209 3.34 -20.06 -4.50
N ILE A 210 4.10 -20.87 -3.75
CA ILE A 210 5.55 -20.66 -3.56
C ILE A 210 6.31 -20.83 -4.87
N SER A 211 5.99 -21.89 -5.64
CA SER A 211 6.62 -22.12 -6.94
C SER A 211 6.26 -21.01 -7.92
N HIS A 212 4.98 -20.60 -7.95
CA HIS A 212 4.50 -19.49 -8.77
C HIS A 212 5.26 -18.19 -8.48
N TRP A 213 5.30 -17.78 -7.20
CA TRP A 213 5.99 -16.56 -6.79
C TRP A 213 7.50 -16.61 -7.00
N LYS A 214 8.13 -17.78 -6.82
CA LYS A 214 9.55 -17.96 -7.15
C LYS A 214 9.80 -17.70 -8.63
N THR A 215 9.04 -18.34 -9.52
CA THR A 215 9.19 -18.17 -10.96
C THR A 215 8.91 -16.72 -11.38
N LEU A 216 7.80 -16.16 -10.88
CA LEU A 216 7.38 -14.81 -11.22
C LEU A 216 8.36 -13.73 -10.75
N LEU A 217 8.96 -13.89 -9.57
CA LEU A 217 9.93 -12.92 -9.04
C LEU A 217 11.35 -13.14 -9.55
N THR A 218 11.63 -14.23 -10.26
CA THR A 218 13.00 -14.52 -10.72
C THR A 218 13.57 -13.39 -11.57
N PRO A 219 12.90 -12.89 -12.63
CA PRO A 219 13.42 -11.79 -13.45
C PRO A 219 13.67 -10.51 -12.64
N TRP A 220 12.76 -10.19 -11.72
CA TRP A 220 12.91 -9.04 -10.83
C TRP A 220 14.18 -9.17 -9.98
N LEU A 221 14.37 -10.33 -9.34
CA LEU A 221 15.50 -10.56 -8.43
C LEU A 221 16.84 -10.65 -9.14
N THR A 222 16.88 -11.14 -10.38
CA THR A 222 18.12 -11.31 -11.14
C THR A 222 18.53 -10.04 -11.88
N GLU A 223 17.59 -9.33 -12.50
CA GLU A 223 17.89 -8.24 -13.43
C GLU A 223 17.60 -6.85 -12.83
N HIS A 224 16.50 -6.72 -12.08
CA HIS A 224 15.97 -5.41 -11.67
C HIS A 224 16.23 -5.05 -10.20
N LEU A 225 16.75 -5.96 -9.38
CA LEU A 225 16.91 -5.75 -7.92
C LEU A 225 17.74 -4.51 -7.58
N LYS A 226 18.71 -4.14 -8.43
CA LYS A 226 19.54 -2.95 -8.25
C LYS A 226 18.78 -1.65 -8.46
N ARG A 227 17.73 -1.65 -9.29
CA ARG A 227 16.93 -0.45 -9.63
C ARG A 227 15.64 -0.38 -8.83
N VAL A 228 15.04 -1.54 -8.59
CA VAL A 228 13.78 -1.71 -7.87
C VAL A 228 14.01 -2.71 -6.74
N PRO A 229 14.46 -2.26 -5.56
CA PRO A 229 14.82 -3.14 -4.46
C PRO A 229 13.57 -3.78 -3.83
N LEU A 230 13.30 -5.05 -4.12
CA LEU A 230 12.22 -5.80 -3.52
C LEU A 230 12.55 -6.20 -2.07
N ARG A 231 11.67 -5.86 -1.11
CA ARG A 231 11.88 -6.10 0.33
C ARG A 231 10.84 -6.96 1.01
N GLY A 232 9.74 -7.27 0.35
CA GLY A 232 8.79 -8.21 0.90
C GLY A 232 7.63 -8.51 -0.03
N LEU A 233 6.97 -9.60 0.29
CA LEU A 233 5.69 -10.00 -0.28
C LEU A 233 4.73 -10.24 0.87
N MET A 234 3.65 -9.47 0.88
CA MET A 234 2.57 -9.53 1.84
C MET A 234 1.32 -10.04 1.16
N PHE A 235 0.52 -10.77 1.93
CA PHE A 235 -0.78 -11.27 1.55
C PHE A 235 -1.78 -10.64 2.51
N GLY A 236 -2.72 -9.90 1.94
CA GLY A 236 -3.82 -9.29 2.66
C GLY A 236 -5.14 -9.73 2.05
N ARG A 237 -6.20 -9.68 2.83
CA ARG A 237 -7.54 -9.88 2.31
C ARG A 237 -8.10 -8.58 1.79
N ARG A 238 -8.98 -8.67 0.80
CA ARG A 238 -9.85 -7.56 0.45
C ARG A 238 -10.69 -7.20 1.68
N TRP A 239 -10.57 -5.96 2.15
CA TRP A 239 -11.43 -5.48 3.24
C TRP A 239 -12.89 -5.55 2.76
N PRO A 240 -13.83 -6.12 3.53
CA PRO A 240 -15.22 -6.13 3.13
C PRO A 240 -15.70 -4.68 3.03
N LEU A 241 -16.13 -4.28 1.83
CA LEU A 241 -16.81 -3.00 1.58
C LEU A 241 -18.21 -3.04 2.20
N ARG A 242 -18.30 -3.17 3.53
CA ARG A 242 -19.48 -2.83 4.30
C ARG A 242 -19.07 -1.75 5.28
N ILE A 243 -19.10 -0.52 4.79
CA ILE A 243 -19.25 0.66 5.65
C ILE A 243 -20.63 0.50 6.29
N VAL A 244 -20.69 -0.18 7.44
CA VAL A 244 -21.81 0.02 8.35
C VAL A 244 -21.47 1.32 9.06
N PRO A 245 -22.19 2.44 8.82
CA PRO A 245 -22.05 3.59 9.68
C PRO A 245 -22.41 3.13 11.09
N ARG A 246 -21.41 3.11 11.99
CA ARG A 246 -21.63 2.89 13.41
C ARG A 246 -22.48 4.05 13.89
N ALA A 247 -23.79 3.86 13.97
CA ALA A 247 -24.68 4.77 14.66
C ALA A 247 -24.26 4.78 16.15
N MET A 248 -23.39 5.72 16.51
CA MET A 248 -23.24 6.16 17.89
C MET A 248 -24.45 7.06 18.19
N ASN A 249 -25.57 6.47 18.58
CA ASN A 249 -26.55 7.22 19.36
C ASN A 249 -26.19 7.05 20.83
N THR A 250 -25.36 7.98 21.29
CA THR A 250 -25.13 8.30 22.69
C THR A 250 -26.47 8.72 23.31
N ALA A 251 -26.85 8.04 24.38
CA ALA A 251 -27.92 8.48 25.27
C ALA A 251 -27.66 9.92 25.74
N GLY A 252 -28.62 10.81 25.49
CA GLY A 252 -28.70 12.12 26.12
C GLY A 252 -29.65 12.06 27.32
N PRO A 253 -29.27 12.55 28.51
CA PRO A 253 -30.14 12.56 29.67
C PRO A 253 -31.06 13.79 29.62
N LEU A 254 -32.38 13.61 29.76
CA LEU A 254 -33.31 14.72 29.97
C LEU A 254 -34.01 14.59 31.34
N ARG A 255 -33.44 15.39 32.26
CA ARG A 255 -34.10 16.23 33.26
C ARG A 255 -35.14 15.60 34.20
N ARG A 256 -34.73 15.51 35.47
CA ARG A 256 -35.62 15.77 36.61
C ARG A 256 -36.16 17.20 36.52
N SER A 257 -37.47 17.37 36.61
CA SER A 257 -38.10 18.57 37.17
C SER A 257 -39.13 18.12 38.21
N GLY A 258 -38.97 18.61 39.45
CA GLY A 258 -39.89 18.32 40.55
C GLY A 258 -41.17 19.14 40.51
N ARG A 259 -42.18 18.58 41.18
CA ARG A 259 -43.31 19.16 41.93
C ARG A 259 -43.80 20.58 41.56
N ALA A 260 -45.09 20.66 41.30
CA ALA A 260 -46.05 21.25 42.25
C ALA A 260 -47.27 20.32 42.33
#